data_AF-A0AAD5ZXL6-F1
#
_entry.id   AF-A0AAD5ZXL6-F1
#
_cell.length_a   1.000
_cell.length_b   1.000
_cell.length_c   1.000
_cell.angle_alpha   90.00
_cell.angle_beta   90.00
_cell.angle_gamma   90.00
#
_symmetry.space_group_name_H-M   'P 1'
#
loop_
_entity.id
_entity.type
_entity.pdbx_description
1 polymer ?
#
loop_
_entity_poly.entity_id
_entity_poly.type
_entity_poly.pdbx_seq_one_letter_code
_entity_poly.pdbx_strand_id
1 'polypeptide(L)'
;MERCNGLVVISAIFNDHDKVRQPRGLGHKTLHSVCFFMFIDNSTLKSLISHQILPDNPDQPYKIGAWRIVSLPTEKLPYENPAMNGVIFKYIIHRLFPNSHFSLWVDAKLQLTVDPLLLVHSLLVKTGADMALSKHPFNLHTMEEAMATVRWRKWGDVDRIRVQMESYCESGLEPWSPNKLPYETDVPDTALIIRRHNVPSGLFSCLMFNELEAFNPRDQLAFAFVRDFHESKDQNKHVRGRGV
;
A
#
# COMPACT_ATOMS: atom_id res chain seq x y z
N MET A 1 5.82 -7.72 -16.20
CA MET A 1 5.19 -7.97 -14.88
C MET A 1 4.59 -9.37 -14.83
N GLU A 2 3.95 -9.85 -15.89
CA GLU A 2 3.36 -11.21 -16.03
C GLU A 2 4.28 -12.40 -15.73
N ARG A 3 5.61 -12.23 -15.84
CA ARG A 3 6.57 -13.31 -15.52
C ARG A 3 6.79 -13.49 -14.01
N CYS A 4 6.24 -12.63 -13.17
CA CYS A 4 6.36 -12.78 -11.73
C CYS A 4 5.31 -13.76 -11.21
N ASN A 5 5.77 -14.97 -10.90
CA ASN A 5 4.93 -16.02 -10.34
C ASN A 5 5.18 -16.12 -8.83
N GLY A 6 4.14 -16.29 -8.03
CA GLY A 6 4.28 -16.47 -6.58
C GLY A 6 4.20 -15.16 -5.79
N LEU A 7 5.32 -14.49 -5.52
CA LEU A 7 5.37 -13.31 -4.65
C LEU A 7 6.06 -12.11 -5.30
N VAL A 8 5.39 -10.96 -5.26
CA VAL A 8 5.94 -9.66 -5.67
C VAL A 8 6.09 -8.72 -4.48
N VAL A 9 7.22 -8.05 -4.35
CA VAL A 9 7.48 -6.96 -3.41
C VAL A 9 7.58 -5.67 -4.20
N ILE A 10 6.81 -4.65 -3.80
CA ILE A 10 6.63 -3.41 -4.55
C ILE A 10 6.84 -2.22 -3.62
N SER A 11 7.54 -1.22 -4.14
CA SER A 11 7.65 0.13 -3.59
C SER A 11 7.45 1.14 -4.74
N ALA A 12 7.10 2.38 -4.42
CA ALA A 12 7.14 3.46 -5.39
C ALA A 12 7.69 4.76 -4.78
N ILE A 13 8.37 5.56 -5.58
CA ILE A 13 8.86 6.90 -5.23
C ILE A 13 8.55 7.82 -6.40
N PHE A 14 7.74 8.84 -6.15
CA PHE A 14 7.41 9.85 -7.15
C PHE A 14 7.89 11.21 -6.66
N ASN A 15 8.32 12.06 -7.61
CA ASN A 15 8.77 13.43 -7.35
C ASN A 15 9.92 13.55 -6.32
N ASP A 16 10.82 12.55 -6.29
CA ASP A 16 12.01 12.50 -5.44
C ASP A 16 11.74 12.72 -3.94
N HIS A 17 10.55 12.32 -3.47
CA HIS A 17 10.13 12.54 -2.08
C HIS A 17 10.88 11.67 -1.07
N ASP A 18 11.44 10.53 -1.49
CA ASP A 18 12.04 9.53 -0.61
C ASP A 18 13.34 8.97 -1.16
N LYS A 19 14.14 8.39 -0.26
CA LYS A 19 15.38 7.69 -0.61
C LYS A 19 15.10 6.22 -0.90
N VAL A 20 15.78 5.67 -1.90
CA VAL A 20 15.75 4.23 -2.18
C VAL A 20 16.39 3.45 -1.04
N ARG A 21 15.61 2.62 -0.35
CA ARG A 21 16.09 1.71 0.70
C ARG A 21 16.15 0.27 0.18
N GLN A 22 17.35 -0.31 0.15
CA GLN A 22 17.51 -1.70 -0.29
C GLN A 22 17.02 -2.70 0.77
N PRO A 23 16.28 -3.76 0.39
CA PRO A 23 15.94 -4.83 1.32
C PRO A 23 17.20 -5.50 1.86
N ARG A 24 17.16 -5.91 3.12
CA ARG A 24 18.25 -6.58 3.83
C ARG A 24 17.77 -7.92 4.38
N GLY A 25 18.71 -8.83 4.62
CA GLY A 25 18.43 -10.13 5.22
C GLY A 25 17.67 -11.09 4.29
N LEU A 26 17.74 -10.89 2.97
CA LEU A 26 17.10 -11.77 2.00
C LEU A 26 17.85 -13.10 1.87
N GLY A 27 17.11 -14.21 1.93
CA GLY A 27 17.66 -15.54 1.65
C GLY A 27 18.05 -15.71 0.18
N HIS A 28 19.00 -16.60 -0.09
CA HIS A 28 19.43 -16.91 -1.47
C HIS A 28 18.26 -17.35 -2.35
N LYS A 29 17.40 -18.26 -1.86
CA LYS A 29 16.21 -18.73 -2.59
C LYS A 29 15.20 -17.61 -2.85
N THR A 30 15.10 -16.63 -1.95
CA THR A 30 14.19 -15.48 -2.07
C THR A 30 14.55 -14.64 -3.28
N LEU A 31 15.84 -14.39 -3.53
CA LEU A 31 16.29 -13.62 -4.70
C LEU A 31 15.94 -14.27 -6.05
N HIS A 32 15.70 -15.58 -6.07
CA HIS A 32 15.29 -16.32 -7.27
C HIS A 32 13.77 -16.49 -7.41
N SER A 33 13.03 -16.50 -6.30
CA SER A 33 11.60 -16.81 -6.27
C SER A 33 10.70 -15.59 -6.07
N VAL A 34 11.24 -14.48 -5.58
CA VAL A 34 10.50 -13.25 -5.30
C VAL A 34 10.93 -12.15 -6.27
N CYS A 35 9.96 -11.44 -6.83
CA CYS A 35 10.26 -10.28 -7.67
C CYS A 35 10.20 -9.01 -6.84
N PHE A 36 11.23 -8.17 -6.95
CA PHE A 36 11.29 -6.87 -6.29
C PHE A 36 11.20 -5.78 -7.35
N PHE A 37 10.18 -4.93 -7.26
CA PHE A 37 9.96 -3.81 -8.18
C PHE A 37 9.88 -2.50 -7.42
N MET A 38 10.55 -1.49 -7.94
CA MET A 38 10.43 -0.12 -7.46
C MET A 38 10.08 0.78 -8.63
N PHE A 39 8.89 1.39 -8.54
CA PHE A 39 8.38 2.29 -9.55
C PHE A 39 8.79 3.72 -9.25
N ILE A 40 9.33 4.40 -10.24
CA ILE A 40 9.77 5.79 -10.11
C ILE A 40 9.32 6.62 -11.32
N ASP A 41 9.22 7.93 -11.16
CA ASP A 41 9.06 8.85 -12.29
C ASP A 41 10.41 9.32 -12.86
N ASN A 42 10.36 9.96 -14.02
CA ASN A 42 11.55 10.48 -14.70
C ASN A 42 12.33 11.51 -13.86
N SER A 43 11.66 12.31 -13.03
CA SER A 43 12.33 13.27 -12.13
C SER A 43 13.16 12.54 -11.07
N THR A 44 12.58 11.53 -10.42
CA THR A 44 13.31 10.67 -9.47
C THR A 44 14.44 9.91 -10.16
N LEU A 45 14.22 9.37 -11.37
CA LEU A 45 15.28 8.70 -12.14
C LEU A 45 16.47 9.63 -12.40
N LYS A 46 16.22 10.86 -12.84
CA LYS A 46 17.26 11.88 -13.06
C LYS A 46 18.03 12.19 -11.77
N SER A 47 17.34 12.30 -10.64
CA SER A 47 17.97 12.49 -9.33
C SER A 47 18.86 11.31 -8.93
N LEU A 48 18.43 10.08 -9.18
CA LEU A 48 19.24 8.88 -8.90
C LEU A 48 20.48 8.79 -9.79
N ILE A 49 20.38 9.18 -11.07
CA ILE A 49 21.52 9.22 -12.00
C ILE A 49 22.50 10.34 -11.60
N SER A 50 22.01 11.55 -11.28
CA SER A 50 22.87 12.67 -10.88
C SER A 50 23.64 12.38 -9.59
N HIS A 51 23.03 11.65 -8.66
CA HIS A 51 23.68 11.16 -7.44
C HIS A 51 24.54 9.90 -7.64
N GLN A 52 24.72 9.44 -8.89
CA GLN A 52 25.51 8.25 -9.24
C GLN A 52 25.02 6.96 -8.57
N ILE A 53 23.74 6.90 -8.18
CA ILE A 53 23.11 5.69 -7.63
C ILE A 53 22.75 4.72 -8.75
N LEU A 54 22.35 5.27 -9.91
CA LEU A 54 22.12 4.51 -11.14
C LEU A 54 23.07 5.00 -12.24
N PRO A 55 23.51 4.09 -13.15
CA PRO A 55 24.30 4.49 -14.30
C PRO A 55 23.46 5.31 -15.27
N ASP A 56 24.06 6.28 -15.96
CA ASP A 56 23.43 6.98 -17.08
C ASP A 56 23.54 6.13 -18.35
N ASN A 57 22.87 4.98 -18.36
CA ASN A 57 22.89 4.07 -19.50
C ASN A 57 21.49 3.47 -19.74
N PRO A 58 20.75 3.95 -20.76
CA PRO A 58 19.42 3.47 -21.07
C PRO A 58 19.40 2.04 -21.64
N ASP A 59 20.54 1.51 -22.09
CA ASP A 59 20.63 0.16 -22.68
C ASP A 59 20.68 -0.95 -21.62
N GLN A 60 20.86 -0.60 -20.34
CA GLN A 60 20.90 -1.55 -19.24
C GLN A 60 19.64 -1.46 -18.36
N PRO A 61 19.09 -2.59 -17.90
CA PRO A 61 17.98 -2.58 -16.96
C PRO A 61 18.46 -1.98 -15.62
N TYR A 62 17.79 -0.91 -15.19
CA TYR A 62 18.08 -0.26 -13.92
C TYR A 62 17.79 -1.19 -12.73
N LYS A 63 18.79 -1.37 -11.87
CA LYS A 63 18.71 -2.25 -10.69
C LYS A 63 19.45 -1.63 -9.51
N ILE A 64 18.83 -1.65 -8.33
CA ILE A 64 19.42 -1.20 -7.06
C ILE A 64 19.27 -2.32 -6.03
N GLY A 65 20.34 -3.08 -5.79
CA GLY A 65 20.29 -4.26 -4.93
C GLY A 65 19.28 -5.29 -5.45
N ALA A 66 18.26 -5.63 -4.67
CA ALA A 66 17.18 -6.50 -5.12
C ALA A 66 16.20 -5.80 -6.08
N TRP A 67 16.03 -4.48 -5.96
CA TRP A 67 15.02 -3.73 -6.71
C TRP A 67 15.32 -3.70 -8.20
N ARG A 68 14.35 -4.13 -9.01
CA ARG A 68 14.27 -3.80 -10.43
C ARG A 68 13.54 -2.46 -10.55
N ILE A 69 14.22 -1.45 -11.07
CA ILE A 69 13.69 -0.10 -11.18
C ILE A 69 12.87 -0.01 -12.46
N VAL A 70 11.65 0.51 -12.35
CA VAL A 70 10.75 0.74 -13.47
C VAL A 70 10.46 2.24 -13.51
N SER A 71 11.03 2.92 -14.50
CA SER A 71 10.75 4.34 -14.74
C SER A 71 9.46 4.51 -15.51
N LEU A 72 8.61 5.42 -15.05
CA LEU A 72 7.38 5.82 -15.69
C LEU A 72 7.52 7.25 -16.19
N PRO A 73 7.24 7.53 -17.48
CA PRO A 73 7.22 8.89 -17.97
C PRO A 73 6.20 9.71 -17.17
N THR A 74 6.64 10.85 -16.64
CA THR A 74 5.79 11.70 -15.80
C THR A 74 4.52 12.13 -16.54
N GLU A 75 4.63 12.35 -17.85
CA GLU A 75 3.52 12.75 -18.72
C GLU A 75 2.49 11.62 -18.95
N LYS A 76 2.84 10.38 -18.59
CA LYS A 76 1.97 9.20 -18.70
C LYS A 76 1.38 8.76 -17.36
N LEU A 77 1.70 9.46 -16.27
CA LEU A 77 1.06 9.20 -14.99
C LEU A 77 -0.38 9.71 -15.02
N PRO A 78 -1.36 8.92 -14.53
CA PRO A 78 -2.77 9.26 -14.67
C PRO A 78 -3.24 10.37 -13.74
N TYR A 79 -2.50 10.67 -12.66
CA TYR A 79 -2.84 11.72 -11.71
C TYR A 79 -1.73 12.77 -11.62
N GLU A 80 -2.13 14.04 -11.51
CA GLU A 80 -1.20 15.13 -11.21
C GLU A 80 -0.61 14.99 -9.80
N ASN A 81 -1.37 14.45 -8.86
CA ASN A 81 -0.95 14.25 -7.48
C ASN A 81 -0.02 13.01 -7.35
N PRO A 82 1.25 13.17 -6.91
CA PRO A 82 2.18 12.04 -6.77
C PRO A 82 1.73 10.96 -5.77
N ALA A 83 1.04 11.35 -4.69
CA ALA A 83 0.53 10.40 -3.70
C ALA A 83 -0.57 9.51 -4.30
N MET A 84 -1.44 10.05 -5.15
CA MET A 84 -2.43 9.25 -5.88
C MET A 84 -1.78 8.28 -6.88
N ASN A 85 -0.69 8.67 -7.55
CA ASN A 85 0.07 7.72 -8.36
C ASN A 85 0.64 6.57 -7.52
N GLY A 86 1.09 6.86 -6.29
CA GLY A 86 1.50 5.82 -5.32
C GLY A 86 0.36 4.87 -4.93
N VAL A 87 -0.87 5.38 -4.78
CA VAL A 87 -2.07 4.59 -4.44
C VAL A 87 -2.33 3.47 -5.47
N ILE A 88 -2.04 3.69 -6.76
CA ILE A 88 -2.14 2.65 -7.80
C ILE A 88 -1.26 1.45 -7.45
N PHE A 89 0.01 1.69 -7.15
CA PHE A 89 0.97 0.63 -6.81
C PHE A 89 0.75 0.05 -5.42
N LYS A 90 -0.03 0.71 -4.56
CA LYS A 90 -0.37 0.22 -3.22
C LYS A 90 -1.59 -0.70 -3.22
N TYR A 91 -2.63 -0.36 -3.99
CA TYR A 91 -3.91 -1.08 -3.97
C TYR A 91 -4.15 -1.93 -5.23
N ILE A 92 -3.70 -1.51 -6.41
CA ILE A 92 -4.01 -2.19 -7.68
C ILE A 92 -2.94 -3.25 -8.08
N ILE A 93 -2.03 -3.61 -7.17
CA ILE A 93 -0.96 -4.59 -7.40
C ILE A 93 -1.45 -5.90 -8.05
N HIS A 94 -2.57 -6.43 -7.55
CA HIS A 94 -3.15 -7.68 -8.00
C HIS A 94 -3.56 -7.66 -9.49
N ARG A 95 -3.83 -6.47 -10.06
CA ARG A 95 -4.07 -6.31 -11.50
C ARG A 95 -2.78 -6.08 -12.29
N LEU A 96 -1.79 -5.42 -11.68
CA LEU A 96 -0.47 -5.19 -12.29
C LEU A 96 0.35 -6.48 -12.40
N PHE A 97 0.17 -7.42 -11.46
CA PHE A 97 0.87 -8.68 -11.37
C PHE A 97 -0.13 -9.86 -11.28
N PRO A 98 -0.88 -10.14 -12.36
CA PRO A 98 -1.99 -11.09 -12.32
C PRO A 98 -1.59 -12.54 -12.05
N ASN A 99 -0.32 -12.91 -12.29
CA ASN A 99 0.22 -14.25 -12.06
C ASN A 99 0.87 -14.42 -10.67
N SER A 100 0.92 -13.36 -9.87
CA SER A 100 1.39 -13.47 -8.49
C SER A 100 0.25 -13.94 -7.57
N HIS A 101 0.59 -14.76 -6.58
CA HIS A 101 -0.35 -15.24 -5.55
C HIS A 101 -0.34 -14.36 -4.31
N PHE A 102 0.75 -13.63 -4.10
CA PHE A 102 0.95 -12.72 -2.97
C PHE A 102 1.62 -11.43 -3.42
N SER A 103 1.36 -10.36 -2.70
CA SER A 103 2.12 -9.12 -2.82
C SER A 103 2.47 -8.51 -1.47
N LEU A 104 3.63 -7.86 -1.40
CA LEU A 104 4.01 -6.93 -0.35
C LEU A 104 4.13 -5.52 -0.94
N TRP A 105 3.35 -4.59 -0.42
CA TRP A 105 3.64 -3.16 -0.54
C TRP A 105 4.56 -2.73 0.59
N VAL A 106 5.64 -2.05 0.26
CA VAL A 106 6.57 -1.43 1.21
C VAL A 106 6.68 0.04 0.85
N ASP A 107 6.22 0.91 1.74
CA ASP A 107 6.38 2.35 1.62
C ASP A 107 7.88 2.72 1.57
N ALA A 108 8.25 3.69 0.75
CA ALA A 108 9.64 4.08 0.54
C ALA A 108 10.32 4.62 1.81
N LYS A 109 9.54 5.08 2.79
CA LYS A 109 10.04 5.47 4.11
C LYS A 109 10.61 4.27 4.89
N LEU A 110 10.20 3.05 4.57
CA LEU A 110 10.60 1.82 5.25
C LEU A 110 11.77 1.10 4.57
N GLN A 111 12.52 0.32 5.36
CA GLN A 111 13.47 -0.66 4.85
C GLN A 111 12.97 -2.06 5.22
N LEU A 112 12.79 -2.93 4.22
CA LEU A 112 12.45 -4.33 4.45
C LEU A 112 13.68 -5.08 5.00
N THR A 113 13.63 -5.48 6.26
CA THR A 113 14.74 -6.19 6.95
C THR A 113 14.43 -7.65 7.26
N VAL A 114 13.18 -8.08 7.06
CA VAL A 114 12.72 -9.44 7.26
C VAL A 114 12.43 -10.05 5.89
N ASP A 115 12.80 -11.32 5.70
CA ASP A 115 12.57 -12.02 4.45
C ASP A 115 11.06 -12.04 4.11
N PRO A 116 10.65 -11.61 2.91
CA PRO A 116 9.25 -11.50 2.55
C PRO A 116 8.51 -12.85 2.53
N LEU A 117 9.20 -13.97 2.27
CA LEU A 117 8.57 -15.29 2.34
C LEU A 117 8.20 -15.64 3.78
N LEU A 118 9.04 -15.26 4.75
CA LEU A 118 8.76 -15.47 6.18
C LEU A 118 7.58 -14.61 6.64
N LEU A 119 7.49 -13.36 6.17
CA LEU A 119 6.37 -12.48 6.47
C LEU A 119 5.05 -13.04 5.94
N VAL A 120 5.00 -13.46 4.66
CA VAL A 120 3.81 -14.10 4.07
C VAL A 120 3.41 -15.34 4.85
N HIS A 121 4.37 -16.22 5.14
CA HIS A 121 4.10 -17.46 5.87
C HIS A 121 3.52 -17.17 7.27
N SER A 122 4.16 -16.27 8.02
CA SER A 122 3.82 -16.01 9.42
C SER A 122 2.51 -15.23 9.58
N LEU A 123 2.26 -14.27 8.69
CA LEU A 123 1.15 -13.32 8.84
C LEU A 123 -0.10 -13.69 8.03
N LEU A 124 0.04 -14.44 6.93
CA LEU A 124 -1.10 -14.85 6.09
C LEU A 124 -1.33 -16.37 6.10
N VAL A 125 -0.29 -17.17 5.83
CA VAL A 125 -0.47 -18.63 5.68
C VAL A 125 -0.83 -19.28 7.01
N LYS A 126 -0.02 -19.03 8.06
CA LYS A 126 -0.21 -19.61 9.39
C LYS A 126 -1.50 -19.15 10.06
N THR A 127 -1.92 -17.91 9.82
CA THR A 127 -3.11 -17.30 10.43
C THR A 127 -4.40 -17.58 9.66
N GLY A 128 -4.28 -17.94 8.38
CA GLY A 128 -5.40 -18.01 7.44
C GLY A 128 -5.93 -16.64 7.00
N ALA A 129 -5.22 -15.55 7.29
CA ALA A 129 -5.61 -14.20 6.89
C ALA A 129 -5.36 -13.95 5.38
N ASP A 130 -6.20 -13.10 4.78
CA ASP A 130 -6.03 -12.67 3.39
C ASP A 130 -5.17 -11.40 3.26
N MET A 131 -5.14 -10.59 4.32
CA MET A 131 -4.35 -9.36 4.36
C MET A 131 -3.79 -9.10 5.76
N ALA A 132 -2.59 -8.53 5.81
CA ALA A 132 -1.95 -8.01 7.02
C ALA A 132 -1.43 -6.59 6.73
N LEU A 133 -1.60 -5.69 7.69
CA LEU A 133 -1.35 -4.26 7.55
C LEU A 133 -0.57 -3.77 8.77
N SER A 134 0.39 -2.86 8.55
CA SER A 134 1.09 -2.21 9.67
C SER A 134 0.12 -1.39 10.51
N LYS A 135 0.19 -1.57 11.83
CA LYS A 135 -0.62 -0.86 12.81
C LYS A 135 -0.20 0.61 12.94
N HIS A 136 -1.18 1.49 13.05
CA HIS A 136 -0.91 2.89 13.38
C HIS A 136 -0.53 3.03 14.86
N PRO A 137 0.51 3.83 15.19
CA PRO A 137 1.05 3.86 16.54
C PRO A 137 0.17 4.54 17.59
N PHE A 138 -0.77 5.40 17.19
CA PHE A 138 -1.49 6.29 18.11
C PHE A 138 -3.00 6.21 17.97
N ASN A 139 -3.53 6.67 16.84
CA ASN A 139 -4.96 6.78 16.62
C ASN A 139 -5.60 5.42 16.37
N LEU A 140 -6.76 5.21 16.99
CA LEU A 140 -7.57 4.01 16.81
C LEU A 140 -8.82 4.29 15.98
N HIS A 141 -9.33 5.52 16.01
CA HIS A 141 -10.59 5.90 15.38
C HIS A 141 -10.35 6.78 14.14
N THR A 142 -11.13 6.54 13.08
CA THR A 142 -11.03 7.32 11.82
C THR A 142 -11.20 8.82 12.06
N MET A 143 -12.13 9.23 12.94
CA MET A 143 -12.37 10.64 13.25
C MET A 143 -11.18 11.31 13.95
N GLU A 144 -10.44 10.58 14.79
CA GLU A 144 -9.22 11.10 15.42
C GLU A 144 -8.13 11.35 14.37
N GLU A 145 -7.96 10.43 13.42
CA GLU A 145 -7.00 10.63 12.33
C GLU A 145 -7.43 11.75 11.38
N ALA A 146 -8.73 11.93 11.13
CA ALA A 146 -9.23 13.05 10.34
C ALA A 146 -8.92 14.39 11.02
N MET A 147 -9.23 14.53 12.32
CA MET A 147 -8.89 15.71 13.10
C MET A 147 -7.38 15.97 13.15
N ALA A 148 -6.57 14.91 13.34
CA ALA A 148 -5.12 15.01 13.32
C ALA A 148 -4.61 15.45 11.93
N THR A 149 -5.18 14.91 10.84
CA THR A 149 -4.80 15.26 9.47
C THR A 149 -5.04 16.74 9.20
N VAL A 150 -6.19 17.28 9.62
CA VAL A 150 -6.51 18.71 9.52
C VAL A 150 -5.58 19.55 10.39
N ARG A 151 -5.46 19.21 11.68
CA ARG A 151 -4.65 19.95 12.66
C ARG A 151 -3.19 20.10 12.22
N TRP A 152 -2.61 19.02 11.69
CA TRP A 152 -1.21 18.98 11.25
C TRP A 152 -1.02 19.39 9.79
N ARG A 153 -2.08 19.87 9.11
CA ARG A 153 -2.07 20.27 7.69
C ARG A 153 -1.44 19.20 6.79
N LYS A 154 -1.69 17.94 7.12
CA LYS A 154 -1.22 16.77 6.38
C LYS A 154 -1.84 16.73 4.97
N TRP A 155 -3.00 17.34 4.79
CA TRP A 155 -3.65 17.52 3.50
C TRP A 155 -4.18 18.95 3.40
N GLY A 156 -4.05 19.56 2.22
CA GLY A 156 -4.39 20.98 2.02
C GLY A 156 -5.89 21.24 1.93
N ASP A 157 -6.67 20.27 1.45
CA ASP A 157 -8.12 20.42 1.24
C ASP A 157 -8.88 19.90 2.47
N VAL A 158 -9.02 20.77 3.47
CA VAL A 158 -9.73 20.47 4.72
C VAL A 158 -11.22 20.22 4.48
N ASP A 159 -11.83 20.92 3.53
CA ASP A 159 -13.25 20.75 3.21
C ASP A 159 -13.54 19.36 2.64
N ARG A 160 -12.66 18.83 1.79
CA ARG A 160 -12.76 17.43 1.34
C ARG A 160 -12.71 16.42 2.48
N ILE A 161 -11.85 16.64 3.49
CA ILE A 161 -11.80 15.76 4.67
C ILE A 161 -13.13 15.83 5.43
N ARG A 162 -13.66 17.05 5.63
CA ARG A 162 -14.94 17.24 6.31
C ARG A 162 -16.07 16.52 5.58
N VAL A 163 -16.22 16.74 4.27
CA VAL A 163 -17.26 16.09 3.45
C VAL A 163 -17.12 14.57 3.47
N GLN A 164 -15.89 14.05 3.42
CA GLN A 164 -15.64 12.60 3.52
C GLN A 164 -16.14 12.04 4.86
N MET A 165 -15.76 12.67 5.98
CA MET A 165 -16.16 12.22 7.31
C MET A 165 -17.67 12.34 7.54
N GLU A 166 -18.28 13.45 7.11
CA GLU A 166 -19.74 13.62 7.14
C GLU A 166 -20.45 12.52 6.34
N SER A 167 -19.99 12.25 5.12
CA SER A 167 -20.55 11.18 4.27
C SER A 167 -20.44 9.80 4.91
N TYR A 168 -19.32 9.50 5.55
CA TYR A 168 -19.11 8.22 6.25
C TYR A 168 -20.01 8.10 7.48
N CYS A 169 -20.16 9.17 8.27
CA CYS A 169 -21.09 9.21 9.40
C CYS A 169 -22.53 9.01 8.95
N GLU A 170 -22.97 9.72 7.91
CA GLU A 170 -24.32 9.60 7.35
C GLU A 170 -24.59 8.19 6.80
N SER A 171 -23.56 7.53 6.27
CA SER A 171 -23.63 6.15 5.80
C SER A 171 -23.65 5.11 6.94
N GLY A 172 -23.40 5.52 8.19
CA GLY A 172 -23.44 4.66 9.37
C GLY A 172 -22.08 4.14 9.85
N LEU A 173 -20.97 4.81 9.51
CA LEU A 173 -19.66 4.45 10.07
C LEU A 173 -19.65 4.70 11.59
N GLU A 174 -19.59 3.63 12.36
CA GLU A 174 -19.41 3.72 13.82
C GLU A 174 -17.93 3.86 14.18
N PRO A 175 -17.58 4.56 15.28
CA PRO A 175 -16.21 4.58 15.78
C PRO A 175 -15.69 3.19 16.14
N TRP A 176 -14.37 3.01 16.10
CA TRP A 176 -13.74 1.79 16.61
C TRP A 176 -14.22 1.46 18.03
N SER A 177 -14.43 0.17 18.31
CA SER A 177 -14.73 -0.32 19.66
C SER A 177 -14.24 -1.77 19.80
N PRO A 178 -14.10 -2.30 21.03
CA PRO A 178 -13.74 -3.71 21.23
C PRO A 178 -14.68 -4.71 20.53
N ASN A 179 -15.91 -4.31 20.19
CA ASN A 179 -16.84 -5.15 19.43
C ASN A 179 -16.39 -5.39 17.98
N LYS A 180 -15.47 -4.57 17.45
CA LYS A 180 -14.88 -4.72 16.11
C LYS A 180 -13.70 -5.70 16.07
N LEU A 181 -13.36 -6.36 17.18
CA LEU A 181 -12.35 -7.41 17.17
C LEU A 181 -12.71 -8.51 16.15
N PRO A 182 -11.73 -9.03 15.39
CA PRO A 182 -10.28 -8.97 15.62
C PRO A 182 -9.56 -7.73 15.06
N TYR A 183 -10.28 -6.73 14.55
CA TYR A 183 -9.67 -5.48 14.09
C TYR A 183 -9.25 -4.61 15.28
N GLU A 184 -7.94 -4.46 15.47
CA GLU A 184 -7.38 -3.71 16.60
C GLU A 184 -7.47 -2.18 16.43
N THR A 185 -7.78 -1.70 15.23
CA THR A 185 -7.87 -0.27 14.90
C THR A 185 -8.71 -0.06 13.64
N ASP A 186 -9.34 1.11 13.53
CA ASP A 186 -9.96 1.63 12.29
C ASP A 186 -8.96 2.36 11.38
N VAL A 187 -7.75 2.60 11.89
CA VAL A 187 -6.70 3.40 11.23
C VAL A 187 -5.40 2.60 11.20
N PRO A 188 -5.11 1.81 10.15
CA PRO A 188 -3.78 1.23 9.95
C PRO A 188 -2.79 2.27 9.40
N ASP A 189 -1.48 2.14 9.67
CA ASP A 189 -0.44 2.99 9.06
C ASP A 189 -0.20 2.65 7.59
N THR A 190 -0.54 1.41 7.18
CA THR A 190 -0.50 0.92 5.79
C THR A 190 0.85 1.08 5.07
N ALA A 191 1.92 1.42 5.78
CA ALA A 191 3.27 1.51 5.23
C ALA A 191 3.82 0.12 4.84
N LEU A 192 3.32 -0.94 5.47
CA LEU A 192 3.50 -2.32 5.02
C LEU A 192 2.11 -2.93 4.79
N ILE A 193 1.88 -3.46 3.59
CA ILE A 193 0.68 -4.26 3.28
C ILE A 193 1.11 -5.60 2.71
N ILE A 194 0.68 -6.69 3.32
CA ILE A 194 0.88 -8.05 2.81
C ILE A 194 -0.47 -8.60 2.39
N ARG A 195 -0.57 -9.08 1.17
CA ARG A 195 -1.85 -9.49 0.57
C ARG A 195 -1.72 -10.81 -0.16
N ARG A 196 -2.68 -11.71 0.07
CA ARG A 196 -2.95 -12.86 -0.81
C ARG A 196 -3.83 -12.39 -1.96
N HIS A 197 -3.56 -12.76 -3.20
CA HIS A 197 -4.38 -12.38 -4.35
C HIS A 197 -5.53 -13.37 -4.51
N ASN A 198 -6.70 -12.99 -3.99
CA ASN A 198 -7.95 -13.73 -4.12
C ASN A 198 -9.13 -12.75 -4.28
N VAL A 199 -10.34 -13.27 -4.44
CA VAL A 199 -11.52 -12.44 -4.69
C VAL A 199 -11.77 -11.42 -3.56
N PRO A 200 -11.80 -11.81 -2.26
CA PRO A 200 -12.06 -10.85 -1.19
C PRO A 200 -11.01 -9.74 -1.10
N SER A 201 -9.72 -10.11 -1.10
CA SER A 201 -8.65 -9.10 -0.99
C SER A 201 -8.55 -8.21 -2.22
N GLY A 202 -8.83 -8.75 -3.41
CA GLY A 202 -8.86 -8.02 -4.66
C GLY A 202 -9.99 -6.99 -4.68
N LEU A 203 -11.20 -7.40 -4.29
CA LEU A 203 -12.35 -6.51 -4.16
C LEU A 203 -12.11 -5.40 -3.14
N PHE A 204 -11.66 -5.75 -1.93
CA PHE A 204 -11.29 -4.76 -0.90
C PHE A 204 -10.29 -3.74 -1.45
N SER A 205 -9.27 -4.20 -2.19
CA SER A 205 -8.27 -3.31 -2.76
C SER A 205 -8.84 -2.37 -3.83
N CYS A 206 -9.78 -2.84 -4.65
CA CYS A 206 -10.47 -1.99 -5.62
C CYS A 206 -11.37 -0.97 -4.94
N LEU A 207 -12.09 -1.35 -3.89
CA LEU A 207 -12.94 -0.43 -3.13
C LEU A 207 -12.09 0.64 -2.41
N MET A 208 -10.96 0.26 -1.81
CA MET A 208 -10.00 1.21 -1.25
C MET A 208 -9.51 2.21 -2.30
N PHE A 209 -9.15 1.72 -3.50
CA PHE A 209 -8.72 2.60 -4.58
C PHE A 209 -9.82 3.61 -4.97
N ASN A 210 -11.07 3.16 -5.11
CA ASN A 210 -12.19 4.03 -5.47
C ASN A 210 -12.43 5.13 -4.41
N GLU A 211 -12.41 4.78 -3.12
CA GLU A 211 -12.59 5.78 -2.04
C GLU A 211 -11.46 6.81 -2.01
N LEU A 212 -10.23 6.35 -2.23
CA LEU A 212 -9.05 7.22 -2.28
C LEU A 212 -9.08 8.18 -3.47
N GLU A 213 -9.55 7.70 -4.62
CA GLU A 213 -9.75 8.52 -5.82
C GLU A 213 -10.90 9.52 -5.64
N ALA A 214 -12.01 9.10 -5.02
CA ALA A 214 -13.17 9.95 -4.80
C ALA A 214 -12.86 11.13 -3.85
N PHE A 215 -12.14 10.87 -2.76
CA PHE A 215 -11.90 11.87 -1.72
C PHE A 215 -10.47 12.41 -1.73
N ASN A 216 -9.51 11.60 -1.25
CA ASN A 216 -8.10 11.98 -1.11
C ASN A 216 -7.22 10.73 -0.89
N PRO A 217 -5.91 10.81 -1.17
CA PRO A 217 -4.97 9.67 -1.06
C PRO A 217 -4.67 9.17 0.37
N ARG A 218 -5.34 9.68 1.42
CA ARG A 218 -5.10 9.25 2.82
C ARG A 218 -5.92 8.00 3.14
N ASP A 219 -5.34 6.84 2.92
CA ASP A 219 -6.03 5.55 3.10
C ASP A 219 -6.45 5.26 4.54
N GLN A 220 -5.73 5.81 5.51
CA GLN A 220 -6.13 5.87 6.92
C GLN A 220 -7.56 6.37 7.16
N LEU A 221 -8.05 7.30 6.34
CA LEU A 221 -9.39 7.88 6.48
C LEU A 221 -10.47 6.98 5.87
N ALA A 222 -10.16 6.31 4.76
CA ALA A 222 -11.09 5.45 4.05
C ALA A 222 -11.17 4.02 4.60
N PHE A 223 -10.13 3.56 5.31
CA PHE A 223 -9.94 2.15 5.64
C PHE A 223 -11.12 1.50 6.35
N ALA A 224 -11.57 2.08 7.48
CA ALA A 224 -12.65 1.51 8.27
C ALA A 224 -13.98 1.52 7.51
N PHE A 225 -14.25 2.57 6.74
CA PHE A 225 -15.43 2.65 5.90
C PHE A 225 -15.43 1.51 4.88
N VAL A 226 -14.35 1.33 4.11
CA VAL A 226 -14.28 0.24 3.14
C VAL A 226 -14.39 -1.12 3.82
N ARG A 227 -13.71 -1.33 4.96
CA ARG A 227 -13.75 -2.61 5.70
C ARG A 227 -15.17 -2.95 6.15
N ASP A 228 -15.83 -2.04 6.87
CA ASP A 228 -17.12 -2.32 7.52
C ASP A 228 -18.24 -2.48 6.48
N PHE A 229 -18.22 -1.66 5.43
CA PHE A 229 -19.25 -1.71 4.38
C PHE A 229 -18.98 -2.77 3.31
N HIS A 230 -17.73 -3.21 3.13
CA HIS A 230 -17.41 -4.40 2.35
C HIS A 230 -17.96 -5.67 3.01
N GLU A 231 -17.78 -5.81 4.33
CA GLU A 231 -18.22 -7.00 5.08
C GLU A 231 -19.75 -7.09 5.20
N SER A 232 -20.45 -5.95 5.29
CA SER A 232 -21.92 -5.92 5.40
C SER A 232 -22.67 -6.57 4.22
N LYS A 233 -22.03 -6.65 3.04
CA LYS A 233 -22.60 -7.30 1.84
C LYS A 233 -22.20 -8.77 1.68
N ASP A 234 -21.22 -9.23 2.46
CA ASP A 234 -20.59 -10.54 2.37
C ASP A 234 -20.84 -11.38 3.64
N GLN A 235 -22.07 -11.34 4.19
CA GLN A 235 -22.53 -12.14 5.35
C GLN A 235 -22.37 -13.67 5.21
N ASN A 236 -21.61 -14.16 4.24
CA ASN A 236 -21.23 -15.56 4.13
C ASN A 236 -19.74 -15.90 4.15
N LYS A 237 -18.76 -14.96 4.15
CA LYS A 237 -17.34 -15.35 4.30
C LYS A 237 -16.47 -14.31 5.02
N HIS A 238 -15.86 -14.76 6.12
CA HIS A 238 -14.88 -14.04 6.93
C HIS A 238 -13.69 -13.49 6.12
N VAL A 239 -13.61 -12.17 5.97
CA VAL A 239 -12.31 -11.50 5.84
C VAL A 239 -11.76 -11.37 7.26
N ARG A 240 -10.62 -11.99 7.55
CA ARG A 240 -9.91 -11.81 8.84
C ARG A 240 -8.67 -10.97 8.57
N GLY A 241 -8.73 -9.68 8.82
CA GLY A 241 -7.53 -8.85 8.99
C GLY A 241 -7.15 -8.78 10.47
N ARG A 242 -5.86 -8.92 10.79
CA ARG A 242 -5.29 -8.48 12.08
C ARG A 242 -4.32 -7.34 11.81
N GLY A 243 -4.35 -6.34 12.68
CA GLY A 243 -3.26 -5.37 12.78
C GLY A 243 -2.00 -6.08 13.25
N VAL A 244 -0.87 -5.76 12.63
CA VAL A 244 0.47 -6.20 13.04
C VAL A 244 1.32 -4.97 13.34
#